data_AF-A0A453M0Z6-F1
#
_entry.id   AF-A0A453M0Z6-F1
#
_cell.length_a   1.000
_cell.length_b   1.000
_cell.length_c   1.000
_cell.angle_alpha   90.00
_cell.angle_beta   90.00
_cell.angle_gamma   90.00
#
_symmetry.space_group_name_H-M   'P 1'
#
loop_
_entity.id
_entity.type
_entity.pdbx_description
1 polymer ?
#
loop_
_entity_poly.entity_id
_entity_poly.type
_entity_poly.pdbx_seq_one_letter_code
_entity_poly.pdbx_strand_id
1 'polypeptide(L)'
;MAEEDRARRRSFVDPAVSKSCSEESLRTVMEICLRCLAKEAVHRPSVEDVLWNLQFATQVQDDWEGEIRSGDESPVSSSRTARSSRFSR
;
A
#
# COMPACT_ATOMS: atom_id res chain seq x y z
N MET A 1 -20.97 3.34 7.07
CA MET A 1 -20.26 2.12 7.50
C MET A 1 -18.87 2.04 6.88
N ALA A 2 -18.72 1.99 5.54
CA ALA A 2 -17.41 1.91 4.88
C ALA A 2 -16.42 3.04 5.26
N GLU A 3 -16.91 4.27 5.44
CA GLU A 3 -16.07 5.42 5.82
C GLU A 3 -15.57 5.35 7.28
N GLU A 4 -16.35 4.74 8.17
CA GLU A 4 -15.93 4.52 9.56
C GLU A 4 -14.82 3.48 9.62
N ASP A 5 -14.94 2.38 8.86
CA ASP A 5 -13.88 1.38 8.76
C ASP A 5 -12.59 1.96 8.16
N ARG A 6 -12.71 2.87 7.17
CA ARG A 6 -11.57 3.62 6.63
C ARG A 6 -10.91 4.47 7.71
N ALA A 7 -11.70 5.28 8.43
CA ALA A 7 -11.19 6.16 9.48
C ALA A 7 -10.50 5.37 10.61
N ARG A 8 -11.09 4.23 11.02
CA ARG A 8 -10.52 3.33 12.01
C ARG A 8 -9.21 2.74 11.53
N ARG A 9 -9.12 2.22 10.30
CA ARG A 9 -7.84 1.74 9.73
C ARG A 9 -6.77 2.83 9.82
N ARG A 10 -7.11 4.04 9.40
CA ARG A 10 -6.19 5.19 9.36
C ARG A 10 -5.71 5.64 10.74
N SER A 11 -6.50 5.44 11.79
CA SER A 11 -6.10 5.78 13.17
C SER A 11 -4.96 4.92 13.72
N PHE A 12 -4.70 3.74 13.14
CA PHE A 12 -3.58 2.87 13.53
C PHE A 12 -2.32 3.10 12.69
N VAL A 13 -2.42 3.90 11.63
CA VAL A 13 -1.33 4.12 10.68
C VAL A 13 -0.38 5.18 11.22
N ASP A 14 0.92 4.96 11.06
CA ASP A 14 1.92 5.96 11.39
C ASP A 14 1.61 7.29 10.64
N PRO A 15 1.61 8.44 11.34
CA PRO A 15 1.29 9.73 10.72
C PRO A 15 2.14 10.04 9.49
N ALA A 16 3.42 9.61 9.47
CA ALA A 16 4.34 9.85 8.37
C ALA A 16 3.95 9.11 7.09
N VAL A 17 3.31 7.95 7.19
CA VAL A 17 2.87 7.17 6.02
C VAL A 17 1.38 7.35 5.70
N SER A 18 0.62 7.92 6.64
CA SER A 18 -0.83 8.06 6.51
C SER A 18 -1.19 8.69 5.17
N LYS A 19 -0.64 9.85 4.80
CA LYS A 19 -1.01 10.58 3.57
C LYS A 19 -0.36 10.04 2.29
N SER A 20 0.59 9.11 2.39
CA SER A 20 1.37 8.63 1.26
C SER A 20 1.04 7.19 0.87
N CYS A 21 -0.08 6.65 1.33
CA CYS A 21 -0.53 5.31 0.96
C CYS A 21 -1.94 5.32 0.38
N SER A 22 -2.16 4.50 -0.65
CA SER A 22 -3.49 4.18 -1.15
C SER A 22 -4.30 3.46 -0.06
N GLU A 23 -5.62 3.58 -0.10
CA GLU A 23 -6.47 2.87 0.85
C GLU A 23 -6.39 1.35 0.66
N GLU A 24 -6.34 0.89 -0.58
CA GLU A 24 -6.38 -0.54 -0.91
C GLU A 24 -5.07 -1.23 -0.52
N SER A 25 -3.92 -0.61 -0.78
CA SER A 25 -2.62 -1.08 -0.29
C SER A 25 -2.61 -1.15 1.23
N LEU A 26 -3.09 -0.10 1.91
CA LEU A 26 -3.18 -0.08 3.37
C LEU A 26 -4.07 -1.20 3.91
N ARG A 27 -5.27 -1.38 3.33
CA ARG A 27 -6.20 -2.44 3.73
C ARG A 27 -5.55 -3.81 3.59
N THR A 28 -4.91 -4.08 2.46
CA THR A 28 -4.24 -5.36 2.18
C THR A 28 -3.15 -5.65 3.20
N VAL A 29 -2.28 -4.67 3.48
CA VAL A 29 -1.19 -4.81 4.46
C VAL A 29 -1.75 -5.05 5.87
N MET A 30 -2.76 -4.30 6.29
CA MET A 30 -3.37 -4.51 7.61
C MET A 30 -4.02 -5.91 7.70
N GLU A 31 -4.72 -6.35 6.67
CA GLU A 31 -5.39 -7.65 6.65
C GLU A 31 -4.40 -8.82 6.70
N ILE A 32 -3.31 -8.77 5.91
CA ILE A 32 -2.27 -9.81 5.98
C ILE A 32 -1.56 -9.79 7.34
N CYS A 33 -1.25 -8.62 7.91
CA CYS A 33 -0.66 -8.51 9.24
C CYS A 33 -1.57 -9.13 10.32
N LEU A 34 -2.87 -8.86 10.28
CA LEU A 34 -3.83 -9.44 11.23
C LEU A 34 -3.90 -10.97 11.12
N ARG A 35 -3.89 -11.51 9.88
CA ARG A 35 -3.86 -12.97 9.68
C ARG A 35 -2.57 -13.61 10.18
N CYS A 36 -1.42 -12.96 9.99
CA CYS A 36 -0.14 -13.43 10.56
C CYS A 36 -0.17 -13.49 12.10
N LEU A 37 -0.92 -12.60 12.74
CA LEU A 37 -1.09 -12.53 14.19
C LEU A 37 -2.23 -13.41 14.72
N ALA A 38 -2.85 -14.24 13.87
CA ALA A 38 -3.93 -15.12 14.30
C ALA A 38 -3.47 -16.03 15.45
N LYS A 39 -4.37 -16.19 16.45
CA LYS A 39 -4.11 -17.03 17.63
C LYS A 39 -3.89 -18.49 17.24
N GLU A 40 -4.69 -18.98 16.30
CA GLU A 40 -4.61 -20.35 15.81
C GLU A 40 -3.72 -20.41 14.57
N ALA A 41 -2.75 -21.33 14.58
CA ALA A 41 -1.76 -21.46 13.50
C ALA A 41 -2.40 -21.80 12.15
N VAL A 42 -3.53 -22.51 12.14
CA VAL A 42 -4.26 -22.89 10.92
C VAL A 42 -4.81 -21.67 10.15
N HIS A 43 -4.99 -20.53 10.83
CA HIS A 43 -5.43 -19.29 10.20
C HIS A 43 -4.28 -18.39 9.73
N ARG A 44 -3.03 -18.75 10.07
CA ARG A 44 -1.87 -17.99 9.61
C ARG A 44 -1.58 -18.35 8.16
N PRO A 45 -1.29 -17.35 7.31
CA PRO A 45 -0.99 -17.57 5.90
C PRO A 45 0.34 -18.32 5.73
N SER A 46 0.51 -18.95 4.56
CA SER A 46 1.83 -19.41 4.13
C SER A 46 2.76 -18.21 3.87
N VAL A 47 4.07 -18.44 3.87
CA VAL A 47 5.02 -17.35 3.55
C VAL A 47 4.82 -16.87 2.11
N GLU A 48 4.48 -17.77 1.21
CA GLU A 48 4.13 -17.48 -0.18
C GLU A 48 2.93 -16.54 -0.28
N ASP A 49 1.87 -16.80 0.49
CA ASP A 49 0.70 -15.92 0.55
C ASP A 49 1.08 -14.53 1.09
N VAL A 50 1.91 -14.47 2.14
CA VAL A 50 2.38 -13.19 2.69
C VAL A 50 3.12 -12.39 1.63
N LEU A 51 4.09 -13.01 0.95
CA LEU A 51 4.87 -12.36 -0.10
C LEU A 51 3.98 -11.86 -1.23
N TRP A 52 3.03 -12.69 -1.67
CA TRP A 52 2.09 -12.32 -2.72
C TRP A 52 1.24 -11.12 -2.33
N ASN A 53 0.68 -11.08 -1.11
CA ASN A 53 -0.14 -9.96 -0.64
C ASN A 53 0.67 -8.66 -0.52
N LEU A 54 1.93 -8.74 -0.09
CA LEU A 54 2.82 -7.57 -0.01
C LEU A 54 3.22 -7.06 -1.39
N GLN A 55 3.48 -7.94 -2.35
CA GLN A 55 3.75 -7.57 -3.74
C GLN A 55 2.53 -6.92 -4.38
N PHE A 56 1.34 -7.50 -4.18
CA PHE A 56 0.08 -6.91 -4.64
C PHE A 56 -0.14 -5.51 -4.05
N ALA A 57 0.02 -5.35 -2.74
CA ALA A 57 -0.12 -4.04 -2.10
C ALA A 57 0.88 -3.00 -2.64
N THR A 58 2.11 -3.43 -2.98
CA THR A 58 3.12 -2.57 -3.60
C THR A 58 2.70 -2.15 -5.00
N GLN A 59 2.22 -3.09 -5.82
CA GLN A 59 1.74 -2.78 -7.17
C GLN A 59 0.59 -1.76 -7.13
N VAL A 60 -0.40 -1.98 -6.27
CA VAL A 60 -1.54 -1.05 -6.10
C VAL A 60 -1.06 0.34 -5.65
N GLN A 61 0.00 0.40 -4.83
CA GLN A 61 0.57 1.66 -4.38
C GLN A 61 1.26 2.40 -5.53
N ASP A 62 2.05 1.69 -6.35
CA ASP A 62 2.74 2.26 -7.50
C ASP A 62 1.76 2.81 -8.54
N ASP A 63 0.67 2.08 -8.81
CA ASP A 63 -0.40 2.52 -9.71
C ASP A 63 -1.07 3.79 -9.19
N TRP A 64 -1.42 3.83 -7.89
CA TRP A 64 -2.00 5.01 -7.23
C TRP A 64 -1.06 6.23 -7.27
N GLU A 65 0.24 6.05 -7.03
CA GLU A 65 1.22 7.14 -7.13
C GLU A 65 1.37 7.66 -8.57
N GLY A 66 1.26 6.78 -9.56
CA GLY A 66 1.22 7.14 -10.97
C GLY A 66 0.04 8.04 -11.30
N GLU A 67 -1.16 7.72 -10.81
CA GLU A 67 -2.37 8.53 -10.99
C GLU A 67 -2.24 9.91 -10.34
N ILE A 68 -1.77 9.97 -9.08
CA ILE A 68 -1.58 11.23 -8.35
C ILE A 68 -0.61 12.16 -9.09
N ARG A 69 0.47 11.61 -9.67
CA ARG A 69 1.46 12.38 -10.44
C ARG A 69 0.93 12.84 -11.80
N SER A 70 0.12 11.99 -12.46
CA SER A 70 -0.45 12.31 -13.77
C SER A 70 -1.61 13.30 -13.68
N GLY A 71 -2.20 13.51 -12.49
CA GLY A 71 -3.25 14.49 -12.26
C GLY A 71 -2.78 15.95 -12.18
N ASP A 72 -1.46 16.20 -12.15
CA ASP A 72 -0.86 17.54 -12.01
C ASP A 72 -0.20 18.06 -13.32
N GLU A 73 -0.21 17.27 -14.41
CA GLU A 73 0.44 17.67 -15.67
C GLU A 73 -0.52 18.40 -16.63
N SER A 74 -0.44 19.74 -16.64
CA SER A 74 -0.69 20.53 -17.84
C SER A 74 0.40 20.17 -18.89
N PRO A 75 0.11 20.13 -20.21
CA PRO A 75 0.95 19.42 -21.16
C PRO A 75 2.22 20.23 -21.45
N VAL A 76 3.33 19.87 -20.81
CA VAL A 76 4.64 20.30 -21.26
C VAL A 76 5.52 19.07 -21.45
N SER A 77 5.47 18.59 -22.70
CA SER A 77 6.41 17.75 -23.43
C SER A 77 7.61 17.14 -22.67
N SER A 78 7.65 15.80 -22.73
CA SER A 78 8.83 14.95 -22.94
C SER A 78 9.93 14.96 -21.88
N SER A 79 9.94 13.92 -21.03
CA SER A 79 10.96 12.86 -21.07
C SER A 79 10.72 11.81 -19.97
N ARG A 80 10.45 10.56 -20.39
CA ARG A 80 10.48 9.38 -19.52
C ARG A 80 11.89 9.21 -18.95
N THR A 81 12.11 9.57 -17.69
CA THR A 81 13.11 8.96 -16.81
C THR A 81 13.00 9.49 -15.39
N ALA A 82 12.70 8.63 -14.42
CA ALA A 82 13.54 8.45 -13.24
C ALA A 82 12.99 7.30 -12.38
N ARG A 83 13.61 6.12 -12.53
CA ARG A 83 13.77 5.17 -11.41
C ARG A 83 14.36 5.97 -10.25
N SER A 84 13.61 6.17 -9.18
CA SER A 84 14.18 6.62 -7.91
C SER A 84 14.41 5.41 -7.03
N SER A 85 15.68 4.99 -7.02
CA SER A 85 16.27 4.14 -6.00
C SER A 85 15.89 4.62 -4.60
N ARG A 86 15.05 3.85 -3.89
CA ARG A 86 14.96 3.94 -2.42
C ARG A 86 15.08 2.56 -1.83
N PHE A 87 16.25 1.96 -2.01
CA PHE A 87 16.83 0.99 -1.10
C PHE A 87 18.35 0.97 -1.33
N SER A 88 19.01 2.05 -0.91
CA SER A 88 20.44 1.98 -0.62
C SER A 88 20.58 1.53 0.83
N ARG A 89 20.91 0.25 0.98
CA ARG A 89 21.61 -0.43 2.08
C ARG A 89 21.34 0.06 3.51
#